data_AF-A0A5M5XN98-F1
#
_entry.id   AF-A0A5M5XN98-F1
#
_cell.length_a   1.000
_cell.length_b   1.000
_cell.length_c   1.000
_cell.angle_alpha   90.00
_cell.angle_beta   90.00
_cell.angle_gamma   90.00
#
_symmetry.space_group_name_H-M   'P 1'
#
loop_
_entity.id
_entity.type
_entity.pdbx_description
1 polymer ?
#
loop_
_entity_poly.entity_id
_entity_poly.type
_entity_poly.pdbx_seq_one_letter_code
_entity_poly.pdbx_strand_id
1 'polypeptide(L)'
;MEIFWKTIAYYNSATWIYQLLIIVAGLLLTMMLIKNPRPWVKMGMKLYMIFLYLWIAIAYYAICCDERSYNGALAMFWVVMATIWVWDAITGYTTFERTYKYDILSYVLLILPFVYPLVSIARGLIFPGITSPVMPCSVTVFTIGLLLLFSRKVNMFLVLFLCHWSLIGLSKTYFFNIPEDFLLASATIPALYLFFREYFLNNLHADTKPKAKYINWLLVFVCVSIGILLTTTLFLELMPGKQP
;
A
#
# COMPACT_ATOMS: atom_id res chain seq x y z
N MET A 1 -18.26 15.37 3.51
CA MET A 1 -17.48 14.60 4.49
C MET A 1 -18.27 13.40 5.03
N GLU A 2 -19.56 13.57 5.35
CA GLU A 2 -20.40 12.49 5.91
C GLU A 2 -20.51 11.23 5.04
N ILE A 3 -20.73 11.35 3.72
CA ILE A 3 -20.87 10.20 2.82
C ILE A 3 -19.62 9.30 2.85
N PHE A 4 -18.43 9.90 2.96
CA PHE A 4 -17.18 9.17 3.00
C PHE A 4 -17.07 8.30 4.26
N TRP A 5 -17.29 8.89 5.44
CA TRP A 5 -17.25 8.15 6.71
C TRP A 5 -18.42 7.18 6.87
N LYS A 6 -19.61 7.54 6.37
CA LYS A 6 -20.79 6.66 6.33
C LYS A 6 -20.52 5.37 5.54
N THR A 7 -19.93 5.49 4.35
CA THR A 7 -19.61 4.33 3.50
C THR A 7 -18.49 3.47 4.10
N ILE A 8 -17.52 4.07 4.81
CA ILE A 8 -16.52 3.34 5.61
C ILE A 8 -17.17 2.58 6.77
N ALA A 9 -18.02 3.25 7.53
CA ALA A 9 -18.75 2.67 8.65
C ALA A 9 -19.62 1.50 8.18
N TYR A 10 -20.30 1.66 7.05
CA TYR A 10 -21.08 0.59 6.42
C TYR A 10 -20.20 -0.60 6.00
N TYR A 11 -19.09 -0.35 5.31
CA TYR A 11 -18.16 -1.41 4.92
C TYR A 11 -17.63 -2.19 6.13
N ASN A 12 -17.16 -1.49 7.16
CA ASN A 12 -16.59 -2.15 8.34
C ASN A 12 -17.65 -2.92 9.12
N SER A 13 -18.85 -2.36 9.31
CA SER A 13 -19.93 -3.06 10.02
C SER A 13 -20.45 -4.28 9.24
N ALA A 14 -20.53 -4.20 7.91
CA ALA A 14 -21.00 -5.29 7.07
C ALA A 14 -19.97 -6.42 6.91
N THR A 15 -18.67 -6.09 6.99
CA THR A 15 -17.60 -7.03 6.59
C THR A 15 -16.59 -7.41 7.67
N TRP A 16 -16.75 -6.96 8.92
CA TRP A 16 -15.74 -7.16 9.98
C TRP A 16 -15.28 -8.62 10.15
N ILE A 17 -16.18 -9.60 10.05
CA ILE A 17 -15.84 -11.03 10.16
C ILE A 17 -14.93 -11.45 9.00
N TYR A 18 -15.29 -11.07 7.77
CA TYR A 18 -14.50 -11.36 6.59
C TYR A 18 -13.16 -10.63 6.63
N GLN A 19 -13.13 -9.37 7.06
CA GLN A 19 -11.88 -8.63 7.24
C GLN A 19 -10.93 -9.35 8.22
N LEU A 20 -11.46 -9.87 9.33
CA LEU A 20 -10.66 -10.63 10.30
C LEU A 20 -10.09 -11.91 9.67
N LEU A 21 -10.90 -12.67 8.92
CA LEU A 21 -10.43 -13.86 8.20
C LEU A 21 -9.34 -13.52 7.17
N ILE A 22 -9.51 -12.43 6.43
CA ILE A 22 -8.54 -11.93 5.45
C ILE A 22 -7.22 -11.57 6.15
N ILE A 23 -7.29 -10.84 7.26
CA ILE A 23 -6.12 -10.45 8.05
C ILE A 23 -5.37 -11.69 8.56
N VAL A 24 -6.08 -12.66 9.14
CA VAL A 24 -5.46 -13.90 9.65
C VAL A 24 -4.79 -14.67 8.52
N ALA A 25 -5.47 -14.84 7.37
CA ALA A 25 -4.90 -15.49 6.21
C ALA A 25 -3.64 -14.77 5.69
N GLY A 26 -3.69 -13.45 5.59
CA GLY A 26 -2.56 -12.61 5.19
C GLY A 26 -1.37 -12.73 6.15
N LEU A 27 -1.61 -12.71 7.46
CA LEU A 27 -0.58 -12.89 8.48
C LEU A 27 0.07 -14.28 8.38
N LEU A 28 -0.73 -15.33 8.26
CA LEU A 28 -0.23 -16.70 8.12
C LEU A 28 0.63 -16.84 6.86
N LEU A 29 0.13 -16.40 5.70
CA LEU A 29 0.88 -16.45 4.45
C LEU A 29 2.18 -15.63 4.51
N THR A 30 2.14 -14.43 5.10
CA THR A 30 3.32 -13.58 5.27
C THR A 30 4.36 -14.26 6.16
N MET A 31 3.95 -14.83 7.30
CA MET A 31 4.85 -15.57 8.20
C MET A 31 5.45 -16.80 7.52
N MET A 32 4.65 -17.54 6.75
CA MET A 32 5.13 -18.71 6.01
C MET A 32 6.13 -18.31 4.92
N LEU A 33 5.85 -17.22 4.20
CA LEU A 33 6.74 -16.68 3.16
C LEU A 33 8.06 -16.18 3.75
N ILE A 34 8.02 -15.59 4.95
CA ILE A 34 9.20 -15.15 5.71
C ILE A 34 10.05 -16.34 6.16
N LYS A 35 9.43 -17.38 6.74
CA LYS A 35 10.15 -18.53 7.33
C LYS A 35 10.64 -19.52 6.29
N ASN A 36 9.80 -19.87 5.32
CA ASN A 36 10.11 -20.87 4.30
C ASN A 36 9.31 -20.61 3.01
N PRO A 37 9.86 -19.83 2.05
CA PRO A 37 9.16 -19.45 0.82
C PRO A 37 9.07 -20.62 -0.18
N ARG A 38 8.29 -21.66 0.17
CA ARG A 38 8.01 -22.80 -0.71
C ARG A 38 7.20 -22.36 -1.94
N PRO A 39 7.29 -23.07 -3.09
CA PRO A 39 6.56 -22.69 -4.30
C PRO A 39 5.05 -22.51 -4.10
N TRP A 40 4.42 -23.37 -3.31
CA TRP A 40 2.98 -23.28 -3.01
C TRP A 40 2.64 -22.07 -2.12
N VAL A 41 3.53 -21.65 -1.22
CA VAL A 41 3.34 -20.46 -0.36
C VAL A 41 3.47 -19.20 -1.21
N LYS A 42 4.44 -19.16 -2.13
CA LYS A 42 4.59 -18.06 -3.10
C LYS A 42 3.33 -17.91 -3.96
N MET A 43 2.82 -19.02 -4.51
CA MET A 43 1.58 -19.03 -5.27
C MET A 43 0.38 -18.62 -4.41
N GLY A 44 0.26 -19.17 -3.19
CA GLY A 44 -0.78 -18.81 -2.23
C GLY A 44 -0.78 -17.31 -1.92
N MET A 45 0.40 -16.69 -1.80
CA MET A 45 0.51 -15.25 -1.61
C MET A 45 0.00 -14.47 -2.82
N LYS A 46 0.34 -14.87 -4.05
CA LYS A 46 -0.18 -14.22 -5.26
C LYS A 46 -1.70 -14.32 -5.34
N LEU A 47 -2.25 -15.50 -5.09
CA LEU A 47 -3.70 -15.73 -5.07
C LEU A 47 -4.38 -14.89 -3.98
N TYR A 48 -3.76 -14.77 -2.80
CA TYR A 48 -4.22 -13.89 -1.74
C TYR A 48 -4.23 -12.42 -2.18
N MET A 49 -3.17 -11.94 -2.86
CA MET A 49 -3.14 -10.57 -3.39
C MET A 49 -4.21 -10.31 -4.45
N ILE A 50 -4.43 -11.26 -5.37
CA ILE A 50 -5.51 -11.19 -6.37
C ILE A 50 -6.86 -11.07 -5.67
N PHE A 51 -7.12 -11.97 -4.72
CA PHE A 51 -8.36 -11.97 -3.95
C PHE A 51 -8.55 -10.64 -3.19
N LEU A 52 -7.50 -10.17 -2.50
CA LEU A 52 -7.55 -8.94 -1.70
C LEU A 52 -7.86 -7.70 -2.57
N TYR A 53 -7.30 -7.65 -3.79
CA TYR A 53 -7.53 -6.55 -4.71
C TYR A 53 -8.93 -6.59 -5.32
N LEU A 54 -9.42 -7.79 -5.67
CA LEU A 54 -10.81 -7.97 -6.10
C LEU A 54 -11.80 -7.68 -4.99
N TRP A 55 -11.47 -8.02 -3.73
CA TRP A 55 -12.26 -7.67 -2.56
C TRP A 55 -12.39 -6.15 -2.42
N ILE A 56 -11.29 -5.41 -2.58
CA ILE A 56 -11.35 -3.93 -2.57
C ILE A 56 -12.17 -3.40 -3.74
N ALA A 57 -11.98 -3.93 -4.95
CA ALA A 57 -12.73 -3.48 -6.12
C ALA A 57 -14.24 -3.69 -5.96
N ILE A 58 -14.65 -4.86 -5.49
CA ILE A 58 -16.04 -5.30 -5.46
C ILE A 58 -16.69 -4.93 -4.12
N ALA A 59 -16.23 -5.53 -3.02
CA ALA A 59 -16.89 -5.36 -1.72
C ALA A 59 -16.76 -3.93 -1.22
N TYR A 60 -15.58 -3.32 -1.31
CA TYR A 60 -15.37 -1.95 -0.84
C TYR A 60 -15.89 -0.90 -1.83
N TYR A 61 -15.41 -0.89 -3.08
CA TYR A 61 -15.75 0.17 -4.03
C TYR A 61 -17.10 -0.01 -4.73
N ALA A 62 -17.36 -1.17 -5.33
CA ALA A 62 -18.59 -1.38 -6.11
C ALA A 62 -19.85 -1.52 -5.24
N ILE A 63 -19.75 -2.15 -4.07
CA ILE A 63 -20.89 -2.40 -3.19
C ILE A 63 -20.98 -1.33 -2.08
N CYS A 64 -19.99 -1.25 -1.20
CA CYS A 64 -20.12 -0.41 0.01
C CYS A 64 -19.92 1.10 -0.25
N CYS A 65 -19.21 1.47 -1.30
CA CYS A 65 -18.97 2.86 -1.68
C CYS A 65 -19.83 3.32 -2.86
N ASP A 66 -20.94 2.64 -3.16
CA ASP A 66 -21.76 2.95 -4.34
C ASP A 66 -22.29 4.39 -4.34
N GLU A 67 -22.54 4.96 -3.15
CA GLU A 67 -22.93 6.36 -2.99
C GLU A 67 -21.84 7.38 -3.40
N ARG A 68 -20.59 6.95 -3.65
CA ARG A 68 -19.49 7.85 -4.05
C ARG A 68 -19.46 7.99 -5.57
N SER A 69 -19.50 9.21 -6.09
CA SER A 69 -19.49 9.51 -7.53
C SER A 69 -18.29 8.95 -8.32
N TYR A 70 -17.18 8.65 -7.64
CA TYR A 70 -15.96 8.11 -8.24
C TYR A 70 -15.76 6.60 -7.97
N ASN A 71 -16.78 5.91 -7.42
CA ASN A 71 -16.70 4.49 -7.06
C ASN A 71 -16.26 3.60 -8.22
N GLY A 72 -16.84 3.77 -9.41
CA GLY A 72 -16.58 2.94 -10.59
C GLY A 72 -15.15 3.10 -11.10
N ALA A 73 -14.64 4.33 -11.15
CA ALA A 73 -13.26 4.59 -11.55
C ALA A 73 -12.26 3.92 -10.58
N LEU A 74 -12.51 3.99 -9.28
CA LEU A 74 -11.66 3.34 -8.28
C LEU A 74 -11.83 1.81 -8.28
N ALA A 75 -13.03 1.28 -8.48
CA ALA A 75 -13.25 -0.16 -8.63
C ALA A 75 -12.44 -0.71 -9.83
N MET A 76 -12.52 -0.04 -10.98
CA MET A 76 -11.76 -0.41 -12.18
C MET A 76 -10.24 -0.35 -11.95
N PHE A 77 -9.76 0.66 -11.22
CA PHE A 77 -8.35 0.75 -10.84
C PHE A 77 -7.88 -0.51 -10.09
N TRP A 78 -8.66 -0.96 -9.11
CA TRP A 78 -8.34 -2.16 -8.33
C TRP A 78 -8.49 -3.47 -9.12
N VAL A 79 -9.43 -3.52 -10.09
CA VAL A 79 -9.51 -4.64 -11.04
C VAL A 79 -8.26 -4.72 -11.91
N VAL A 80 -7.78 -3.59 -12.46
CA VAL A 80 -6.53 -3.55 -13.25
C VAL A 80 -5.34 -4.02 -12.40
N MET A 81 -5.29 -3.62 -11.14
CA MET A 81 -4.27 -4.09 -10.22
C MET A 81 -4.36 -5.60 -9.96
N ALA A 82 -5.57 -6.16 -9.87
CA ALA A 82 -5.77 -7.59 -9.71
C ALA A 82 -5.35 -8.38 -10.95
N THR A 83 -5.62 -7.87 -12.16
CA THR A 83 -5.20 -8.53 -13.41
C THR A 83 -3.68 -8.56 -13.57
N ILE A 84 -2.97 -7.53 -13.11
CA ILE A 84 -1.49 -7.54 -13.05
C ILE A 84 -1.00 -8.69 -12.16
N TRP A 85 -1.63 -8.92 -11.00
CA TRP A 85 -1.29 -10.06 -10.15
C TRP A 85 -1.66 -11.41 -10.75
N VAL A 86 -2.78 -11.52 -11.49
CA VAL A 86 -3.13 -12.74 -12.25
C VAL A 86 -2.06 -13.05 -13.28
N TRP A 87 -1.63 -12.04 -14.05
CA TRP A 87 -0.54 -12.19 -15.00
C TRP A 87 0.77 -12.60 -14.31
N ASP A 88 1.09 -12.00 -13.16
CA ASP A 88 2.27 -12.35 -12.36
C ASP A 88 2.21 -13.77 -11.79
N ALA A 89 1.02 -14.26 -11.44
CA ALA A 89 0.79 -15.63 -11.00
C ALA A 89 1.02 -16.65 -12.12
N ILE A 90 0.57 -16.35 -13.34
CA ILE A 90 0.74 -17.23 -14.51
C ILE A 90 2.20 -17.24 -14.99
N THR A 91 2.82 -16.06 -15.10
CA THR A 91 4.18 -15.93 -15.65
C THR A 91 5.27 -16.23 -14.63
N GLY A 92 4.97 -16.16 -13.33
CA GLY A 92 5.96 -16.32 -12.28
C GLY A 92 6.96 -15.18 -12.19
N TYR A 93 6.67 -14.00 -12.77
CA TYR A 93 7.62 -12.89 -12.90
C TYR A 93 8.17 -12.42 -11.54
N THR A 94 7.29 -12.15 -10.57
CA THR A 94 7.70 -11.85 -9.19
C THR A 94 8.04 -13.17 -8.48
N THR A 95 9.32 -13.37 -8.16
CA THR A 95 9.83 -14.65 -7.65
C THR A 95 9.65 -14.84 -6.15
N PHE A 96 9.26 -13.78 -5.42
CA PHE A 96 9.20 -13.74 -3.95
C PHE A 96 10.46 -14.34 -3.30
N GLU A 97 11.64 -13.93 -3.77
CA GLU A 97 12.92 -14.31 -3.20
C GLU A 97 13.42 -13.21 -2.28
N ARG A 98 13.82 -13.59 -1.06
CA ARG A 98 14.30 -12.63 -0.07
C ARG A 98 15.59 -11.97 -0.53
N THR A 99 15.64 -10.64 -0.43
CA THR A 99 16.83 -9.85 -0.74
C THR A 99 17.58 -9.39 0.51
N TYR A 100 16.99 -9.46 1.70
CA TYR A 100 17.55 -9.06 3.01
C TYR A 100 18.04 -7.60 3.14
N LYS A 101 17.97 -6.84 2.04
CA LYS A 101 18.59 -5.52 1.88
C LYS A 101 17.83 -4.39 2.57
N TYR A 102 16.51 -4.55 2.71
CA TYR A 102 15.61 -3.53 3.25
C TYR A 102 14.68 -4.10 4.33
N ASP A 103 15.14 -5.11 5.08
CA ASP A 103 14.32 -5.85 6.04
C ASP A 103 13.63 -4.92 7.06
N ILE A 104 14.37 -3.99 7.66
CA ILE A 104 13.81 -3.06 8.67
C ILE A 104 12.64 -2.26 8.07
N LEU A 105 12.86 -1.60 6.94
CA LEU A 105 11.83 -0.80 6.27
C LEU A 105 10.64 -1.69 5.89
N SER A 106 10.90 -2.87 5.34
CA SER A 106 9.84 -3.80 4.92
C SER A 106 8.98 -4.26 6.11
N TYR A 107 9.59 -4.57 7.26
CA TYR A 107 8.84 -4.93 8.47
C TYR A 107 8.02 -3.76 9.01
N VAL A 108 8.58 -2.55 9.03
CA VAL A 108 7.83 -1.35 9.43
C VAL A 108 6.57 -1.20 8.56
N LEU A 109 6.71 -1.36 7.24
CA LEU A 109 5.59 -1.27 6.30
C LEU A 109 4.59 -2.42 6.44
N LEU A 110 5.03 -3.64 6.77
CA LEU A 110 4.14 -4.77 7.03
C LEU A 110 3.32 -4.59 8.33
N ILE A 111 3.85 -3.86 9.31
CA ILE A 111 3.17 -3.57 10.58
C ILE A 111 2.20 -2.38 10.43
N LEU A 112 2.51 -1.43 9.56
CA LEU A 112 1.76 -0.18 9.41
C LEU A 112 0.25 -0.35 9.19
N PRO A 113 -0.26 -1.32 8.40
CA PRO A 113 -1.70 -1.60 8.28
C PRO A 113 -2.45 -1.76 9.61
N PHE A 114 -1.77 -2.27 10.64
CA PHE A 114 -2.33 -2.45 11.98
C PHE A 114 -2.27 -1.18 12.83
N VAL A 115 -1.42 -0.22 12.45
CA VAL A 115 -1.30 1.10 13.08
C VAL A 115 -2.44 2.02 12.63
N TYR A 116 -2.95 1.88 11.39
CA TYR A 116 -4.06 2.68 10.85
C TYR A 116 -5.28 2.74 11.79
N PRO A 117 -5.86 1.61 12.25
CA PRO A 117 -6.96 1.63 13.22
C PRO A 117 -6.61 2.34 14.53
N LEU A 118 -5.38 2.19 15.03
CA LEU A 118 -4.94 2.78 16.29
C LEU A 118 -4.87 4.31 16.20
N VAL A 119 -4.38 4.84 15.08
CA VAL A 119 -4.36 6.28 14.84
C VAL A 119 -5.77 6.83 14.70
N SER A 120 -6.67 6.12 14.02
CA SER A 120 -8.09 6.52 13.94
C SER A 120 -8.73 6.60 15.32
N ILE A 121 -8.49 5.61 16.20
CA ILE A 121 -9.00 5.61 17.59
C ILE A 121 -8.39 6.74 18.42
N ALA A 122 -7.08 6.98 18.31
CA ALA A 122 -6.38 8.06 19.02
C ALA A 122 -6.94 9.45 18.68
N ARG A 123 -7.55 9.60 17.50
CA ARG A 123 -8.21 10.83 17.03
C ARG A 123 -9.66 10.96 17.47
N GLY A 124 -10.20 9.97 18.21
CA GLY A 124 -11.57 9.96 18.70
C GLY A 124 -12.58 9.28 17.77
N LEU A 125 -12.14 8.61 16.70
CA LEU A 125 -13.04 7.79 15.87
C LEU A 125 -13.35 6.47 16.57
N ILE A 126 -14.60 6.01 16.45
CA ILE A 126 -15.07 4.77 17.07
C ILE A 126 -15.53 3.81 15.97
N PHE A 127 -15.31 2.51 16.16
CA PHE A 127 -15.82 1.49 15.25
C PHE A 127 -17.35 1.65 15.10
N PRO A 128 -17.91 1.61 13.88
CA PRO A 128 -17.28 1.16 12.62
C PRO A 128 -16.60 2.25 11.78
N GLY A 129 -16.54 3.50 12.23
CA GLY A 129 -15.95 4.64 11.51
C GLY A 129 -14.41 4.75 11.59
N ILE A 130 -13.68 3.63 11.55
CA ILE A 130 -12.20 3.60 11.65
C ILE A 130 -11.55 3.10 10.36
N THR A 131 -10.29 3.43 10.12
CA THR A 131 -9.55 2.92 8.95
C THR A 131 -9.07 1.49 9.22
N SER A 132 -9.68 0.49 8.57
CA SER A 132 -9.38 -0.93 8.81
C SER A 132 -8.16 -1.43 8.02
N PRO A 133 -7.47 -2.51 8.46
CA PRO A 133 -6.28 -3.01 7.75
C PRO A 133 -6.56 -3.55 6.33
N VAL A 134 -7.83 -3.83 6.01
CA VAL A 134 -8.29 -4.32 4.69
C VAL A 134 -8.76 -3.16 3.80
N MET A 135 -8.51 -1.91 4.21
CA MET A 135 -8.77 -0.75 3.36
C MET A 135 -7.70 -0.54 2.28
N PRO A 136 -8.05 0.16 1.19
CA PRO A 136 -7.15 0.37 0.06
C PRO A 136 -5.77 0.92 0.43
N CYS A 137 -5.69 1.91 1.33
CA CYS A 137 -4.43 2.52 1.74
C CYS A 137 -3.56 1.53 2.53
N SER A 138 -4.13 0.88 3.54
CA SER A 138 -3.45 -0.14 4.34
C SER A 138 -2.96 -1.31 3.48
N VAL A 139 -3.77 -1.79 2.54
CA VAL A 139 -3.38 -2.85 1.59
C VAL A 139 -2.26 -2.39 0.64
N THR A 140 -2.27 -1.13 0.21
CA THR A 140 -1.18 -0.56 -0.60
C THR A 140 0.13 -0.56 0.18
N VAL A 141 0.11 -0.09 1.44
CA VAL A 141 1.31 -0.10 2.30
C VAL A 141 1.82 -1.52 2.53
N PHE A 142 0.92 -2.45 2.85
CA PHE A 142 1.24 -3.86 3.00
C PHE A 142 1.91 -4.43 1.75
N THR A 143 1.36 -4.14 0.57
CA THR A 143 1.91 -4.61 -0.71
C THR A 143 3.32 -4.06 -0.93
N ILE A 144 3.54 -2.78 -0.67
CA ILE A 144 4.85 -2.15 -0.80
C ILE A 144 5.86 -2.84 0.13
N GLY A 145 5.49 -3.04 1.40
CA GLY A 145 6.32 -3.74 2.38
C GLY A 145 6.65 -5.17 1.96
N LEU A 146 5.67 -5.88 1.43
CA LEU A 146 5.86 -7.24 0.91
C LEU A 146 6.84 -7.25 -0.28
N LEU A 147 6.61 -6.40 -1.28
CA LEU A 147 7.46 -6.33 -2.47
C LEU A 147 8.89 -5.92 -2.13
N LEU A 148 9.09 -5.02 -1.16
CA LEU A 148 10.43 -4.63 -0.70
C LEU A 148 11.16 -5.77 0.02
N LEU A 149 10.43 -6.60 0.78
CA LEU A 149 11.01 -7.76 1.46
C LEU A 149 11.53 -8.82 0.48
N PHE A 150 10.96 -8.86 -0.73
CA PHE A 150 11.27 -9.84 -1.77
C PHE A 150 11.71 -9.20 -3.10
N SER A 151 12.42 -8.06 -3.03
CA SER A 151 12.65 -7.12 -4.14
C SER A 151 13.48 -7.62 -5.34
N ARG A 152 13.82 -8.91 -5.43
CA ARG A 152 14.78 -9.42 -6.43
C ARG A 152 14.32 -9.24 -7.88
N LYS A 153 13.04 -9.50 -8.14
CA LYS A 153 12.34 -9.22 -9.41
C LYS A 153 10.90 -8.82 -9.08
N VAL A 154 10.55 -7.57 -9.36
CA VAL A 154 9.22 -7.02 -9.09
C VAL A 154 8.67 -6.37 -10.35
N ASN A 155 7.38 -6.54 -10.60
CA ASN A 155 6.70 -5.91 -11.72
C ASN A 155 6.62 -4.38 -11.53
N MET A 156 7.33 -3.62 -12.36
CA MET A 156 7.36 -2.15 -12.28
C MET A 156 5.99 -1.51 -12.53
N PHE A 157 5.11 -2.12 -13.33
CA PHE A 157 3.76 -1.60 -13.51
C PHE A 157 2.99 -1.61 -12.20
N LEU A 158 3.07 -2.72 -11.44
CA LEU A 158 2.46 -2.82 -10.13
C LEU A 158 2.95 -1.70 -9.19
N VAL A 159 4.26 -1.45 -9.16
CA VAL A 159 4.85 -0.37 -8.36
C VAL A 159 4.31 0.99 -8.78
N LEU A 160 4.29 1.29 -10.09
CA LEU A 160 3.77 2.57 -10.60
C LEU A 160 2.31 2.81 -10.20
N PHE A 161 1.46 1.80 -10.30
CA PHE A 161 0.07 1.90 -9.87
C PHE A 161 -0.05 2.08 -8.35
N LEU A 162 0.71 1.36 -7.52
CA LEU A 162 0.73 1.59 -6.06
C LEU A 162 1.11 3.04 -5.72
N CYS A 163 2.01 3.63 -6.50
CA CYS A 163 2.43 5.01 -6.29
C CYS A 163 1.37 6.02 -6.74
N HIS A 164 0.69 5.73 -7.85
CA HIS A 164 -0.49 6.49 -8.24
C HIS A 164 -1.56 6.46 -7.14
N TRP A 165 -1.78 5.30 -6.52
CA TRP A 165 -2.70 5.19 -5.39
C TRP A 165 -2.28 6.07 -4.21
N SER A 166 -0.99 6.12 -3.91
CA SER A 166 -0.47 6.99 -2.86
C SER A 166 -0.72 8.48 -3.12
N LEU A 167 -0.66 8.93 -4.37
CA LEU A 167 -1.02 10.31 -4.73
C LEU A 167 -2.51 10.60 -4.52
N ILE A 168 -3.37 9.61 -4.81
CA ILE A 168 -4.80 9.68 -4.50
C ILE A 168 -5.03 9.66 -2.97
N GLY A 169 -4.20 8.94 -2.21
CA GLY A 169 -4.23 8.96 -0.74
C GLY A 169 -3.92 10.35 -0.17
N LEU A 170 -2.92 11.06 -0.73
CA LEU A 170 -2.58 12.43 -0.34
C LEU A 170 -3.71 13.44 -0.55
N SER A 171 -4.55 13.26 -1.58
CA SER A 171 -5.72 14.15 -1.69
C SER A 171 -6.74 13.85 -0.59
N LYS A 172 -6.84 12.60 -0.13
CA LYS A 172 -7.77 12.23 0.95
C LYS A 172 -7.35 12.72 2.32
N THR A 173 -6.05 12.85 2.61
CA THR A 173 -5.58 13.45 3.86
C THR A 173 -6.16 14.85 4.02
N TYR A 174 -6.05 15.68 2.98
CA TYR A 174 -6.49 17.08 2.96
C TYR A 174 -8.01 17.24 2.92
N PHE A 175 -8.73 16.45 2.12
CA PHE A 175 -10.17 16.63 1.92
C PHE A 175 -11.06 15.88 2.93
N PHE A 176 -10.57 14.78 3.52
CA PHE A 176 -11.36 13.91 4.39
C PHE A 176 -10.80 13.79 5.82
N ASN A 177 -9.76 14.55 6.16
CA ASN A 177 -9.08 14.51 7.45
C ASN A 177 -8.66 13.08 7.82
N ILE A 178 -7.83 12.46 6.97
CA ILE A 178 -7.24 11.13 7.22
C ILE A 178 -5.72 11.26 7.24
N PRO A 179 -5.12 11.89 8.27
CA PRO A 179 -3.67 11.95 8.46
C PRO A 179 -2.97 10.60 8.35
N GLU A 180 -3.64 9.49 8.63
CA GLU A 180 -3.08 8.15 8.47
C GLU A 180 -2.58 7.90 7.04
N ASP A 181 -3.18 8.52 6.02
CA ASP A 181 -2.74 8.38 4.63
C ASP A 181 -1.41 9.11 4.33
N PHE A 182 -0.91 9.98 5.23
CA PHE A 182 0.48 10.45 5.16
C PHE A 182 1.49 9.33 5.41
N LEU A 183 1.12 8.29 6.18
CA LEU A 183 1.97 7.11 6.36
C LEU A 183 2.15 6.35 5.03
N LEU A 184 1.08 6.24 4.23
CA LEU A 184 1.17 5.67 2.89
C LEU A 184 2.02 6.54 1.96
N ALA A 185 1.83 7.86 2.01
CA ALA A 185 2.59 8.78 1.17
C ALA A 185 4.08 8.79 1.50
N SER A 186 4.42 8.84 2.79
CA SER A 186 5.79 8.72 3.27
C SER A 186 6.42 7.35 2.99
N ALA A 187 5.64 6.26 3.01
CA ALA A 187 6.10 4.92 2.66
C ALA A 187 6.42 4.75 1.17
N THR A 188 5.65 5.39 0.31
CA THR A 188 5.74 5.24 -1.15
C THR A 188 7.03 5.85 -1.71
N ILE A 189 7.51 6.92 -1.10
CA ILE A 189 8.71 7.65 -1.53
C ILE A 189 10.00 6.80 -1.45
N PRO A 190 10.39 6.24 -0.29
CA PRO A 190 11.56 5.38 -0.20
C PRO A 190 11.35 4.09 -1.00
N ALA A 191 10.13 3.56 -1.05
CA ALA A 191 9.84 2.37 -1.86
C ALA A 191 10.10 2.61 -3.35
N LEU A 192 9.59 3.71 -3.91
CA LEU A 192 9.86 4.13 -5.29
C LEU A 192 11.34 4.23 -5.58
N TYR A 193 12.08 4.90 -4.69
CA TYR A 193 13.52 5.04 -4.85
C TYR A 193 14.21 3.69 -4.91
N LEU A 194 13.89 2.80 -3.98
CA LEU A 194 14.52 1.50 -3.91
C LEU A 194 14.16 0.62 -5.11
N PHE A 195 12.90 0.63 -5.55
CA PHE A 195 12.46 -0.13 -6.72
C PHE A 195 13.07 0.41 -8.01
N PHE A 196 13.06 1.72 -8.24
CA PHE A 196 13.72 2.32 -9.39
C PHE A 196 15.23 2.05 -9.37
N ARG A 197 15.87 2.19 -8.21
CA ARG A 197 17.29 1.89 -8.05
C ARG A 197 17.60 0.43 -8.40
N GLU A 198 16.81 -0.52 -7.92
CA GLU A 198 17.01 -1.94 -8.23
C GLU A 198 16.75 -2.24 -9.72
N TYR A 199 15.71 -1.63 -10.31
CA TYR A 199 15.39 -1.74 -11.74
C TYR A 199 16.50 -1.18 -12.64
N PHE A 200 17.00 0.02 -12.33
CA PHE A 200 18.07 0.64 -13.11
C PHE A 200 19.40 -0.06 -12.86
N LEU A 201 19.78 -0.40 -11.62
CA LEU A 201 21.06 -1.07 -11.35
C LEU A 201 21.13 -2.49 -11.92
N ASN A 202 20.02 -3.22 -12.00
CA ASN A 202 19.99 -4.56 -12.61
C ASN A 202 19.93 -4.54 -14.14
N ASN A 203 19.51 -3.42 -14.77
CA ASN A 203 19.41 -3.29 -16.23
C ASN A 203 20.44 -2.33 -16.87
N LEU A 204 21.20 -1.55 -16.08
CA LEU A 204 22.31 -0.72 -16.57
C LEU A 204 23.60 -1.54 -16.68
N HIS A 205 23.66 -2.43 -17.67
CA HIS A 205 24.93 -2.75 -18.32
C HIS A 205 25.18 -1.85 -19.55
N ALA A 206 24.26 -0.93 -19.85
CA ALA A 206 24.38 0.03 -20.95
C ALA A 206 24.74 1.43 -20.44
N ASP A 207 25.71 2.07 -21.09
CA ASP A 207 26.11 3.47 -20.90
C ASP A 207 24.95 4.44 -21.17
N THR A 208 24.04 4.60 -20.22
CA THR A 208 22.97 5.61 -20.28
C THR A 208 23.45 6.93 -19.67
N LYS A 209 23.24 8.05 -20.38
CA LYS A 209 23.42 9.42 -19.85
C LYS A 209 22.06 9.93 -19.35
N PRO A 210 21.95 10.52 -18.14
CA PRO A 210 23.02 10.86 -17.19
C PRO A 210 23.50 9.67 -16.34
N LYS A 211 24.75 9.75 -15.84
CA LYS A 211 25.38 8.66 -15.07
C LYS A 211 24.51 8.28 -13.85
N ALA A 212 24.34 6.98 -13.59
CA ALA A 212 23.49 6.42 -12.52
C ALA A 212 23.71 7.07 -11.14
N LYS A 213 24.94 7.51 -10.84
CA LYS A 213 25.28 8.22 -9.60
C LYS A 213 24.47 9.51 -9.39
N TYR A 214 24.25 10.30 -10.44
CA TYR A 214 23.52 11.57 -10.35
C TYR A 214 22.01 11.35 -10.24
N ILE A 215 21.48 10.36 -10.97
CA ILE A 215 20.07 9.95 -10.84
C ILE A 215 19.81 9.49 -9.40
N ASN A 216 20.70 8.67 -8.84
CA ASN A 216 20.57 8.17 -7.47
C ASN A 216 20.61 9.32 -6.43
N TRP A 217 21.52 10.29 -6.59
CA TRP A 217 21.59 11.47 -5.71
C TRP A 217 20.35 12.35 -5.79
N LEU A 218 19.87 12.63 -7.00
CA LEU A 218 18.66 13.41 -7.22
C LEU A 218 17.44 12.71 -6.59
N LEU A 219 17.32 11.39 -6.78
CA LEU A 219 16.20 10.65 -6.23
C LEU A 219 16.23 10.59 -4.70
N VAL A 220 17.41 10.41 -4.09
CA VAL A 220 17.56 10.49 -2.62
C VAL A 220 17.14 11.87 -2.11
N PHE A 221 17.59 12.94 -2.77
CA PHE A 221 17.24 14.31 -2.39
C PHE A 221 15.73 14.52 -2.44
N VAL A 222 15.09 14.18 -3.55
CA VAL A 222 13.64 14.26 -3.72
C VAL A 222 12.93 13.43 -2.64
N CYS A 223 13.42 12.23 -2.34
CA CYS A 223 12.80 11.37 -1.33
C CYS A 223 12.88 11.92 0.08
N VAL A 224 14.05 12.44 0.47
CA VAL A 224 14.25 13.04 1.80
C VAL A 224 13.42 14.32 1.93
N SER A 225 13.41 15.18 0.91
CA SER A 225 12.64 16.42 0.92
C SER A 225 11.13 16.17 1.04
N ILE A 226 10.59 15.24 0.24
CA ILE A 226 9.16 14.92 0.33
C ILE A 226 8.85 14.19 1.65
N GLY A 227 9.71 13.27 2.10
CA GLY A 227 9.53 12.58 3.38
C GLY A 227 9.46 13.54 4.58
N ILE A 228 10.35 14.54 4.63
CA ILE A 228 10.33 15.60 5.65
C ILE A 228 9.03 16.39 5.57
N LEU A 229 8.65 16.85 4.36
CA LEU A 229 7.44 17.64 4.16
C LEU A 229 6.16 16.89 4.58
N LEU A 230 6.06 15.60 4.26
CA LEU A 230 4.91 14.77 4.63
C LEU A 230 4.87 14.46 6.13
N THR A 231 6.03 14.25 6.74
CA THR A 231 6.10 13.97 8.19
C THR A 231 5.80 15.22 9.01
N THR A 232 6.27 16.40 8.57
CA THR A 232 5.96 17.67 9.24
C THR A 232 4.48 18.04 9.08
N THR A 233 3.89 17.83 7.89
CA THR A 233 2.45 18.06 7.69
C THR A 233 1.59 17.10 8.50
N LEU A 234 1.94 15.81 8.56
CA LEU A 234 1.31 14.84 9.47
C LEU A 234 1.38 15.30 10.94
N PHE A 235 2.55 15.73 11.40
CA PHE A 235 2.73 16.19 12.78
C PHE A 235 1.90 17.44 13.08
N LEU A 236 1.86 18.39 12.15
CA LEU A 236 1.06 19.61 12.27
C LEU A 236 -0.45 19.35 12.27
N GLU A 237 -0.93 18.34 11.53
CA GLU A 237 -2.34 17.93 11.56
C GLU A 237 -2.72 17.12 12.80
N LEU A 238 -1.77 16.41 13.42
CA LEU A 238 -1.98 15.67 14.66
C LEU A 238 -1.87 16.55 15.92
N MET A 239 -1.37 17.78 15.82
CA MET A 239 -1.27 18.71 16.94
C MET A 239 -2.65 19.22 17.38
N PRO A 240 -2.96 19.23 18.70
CA PRO A 240 -4.22 19.74 19.21
C PRO A 240 -4.25 21.26 19.06
N GLY A 241 -5.00 21.75 18.07
CA GLY A 241 -5.11 23.19 17.80
C GLY A 241 -5.79 23.55 16.47
N LYS A 242 -5.92 22.60 15.53
CA LYS A 242 -6.80 22.74 14.37
C LYS A 242 -7.97 21.77 14.49
N GLN A 243 -9.01 22.19 15.22
CA GLN A 243 -10.36 21.75 14.86
C GLN A 243 -10.76 22.51 13.59
N PRO A 244 -11.44 21.88 12.60
CA PRO A 244 -12.30 22.63 11.70
C PRO A 244 -13.44 23.30 12.47
#